data_AF-A0A2Z6NJM8-F1
#
_entry.id   AF-A0A2Z6NJM8-F1
#
_cell.length_a   1.000
_cell.length_b   1.000
_cell.length_c   1.000
_cell.angle_alpha   90.00
_cell.angle_beta   90.00
_cell.angle_gamma   90.00
#
_symmetry.space_group_name_H-M   'P 1'
#
loop_
_entity.id
_entity.type
_entity.pdbx_description
1 polymer ?
#
loop_
_entity_poly.entity_id
_entity_poly.type
_entity_poly.pdbx_seq_one_letter_code
_entity_poly.pdbx_strand_id
1 'polypeptide(L)'
;MALLQPSLVDPKIWQSCAGDAVKIPKLHSKVYYFPLGHLEHANPNPNTESLSLINSCRPFIPCIISSVDLLADPQTDEVYTKLLLTPVIDGSSVEPLEVHDDDDGDDYVVSSGKTISQSDANNGGAFSVPSKCAKLIFPPLELEAKLPAQELSITDVHGNVWEFRHVYRGNPKRHMFTHNWSQFVDKKKLVGGDSLIFMKNSTGKIYVGIRRVKKIAAAAVVQKKELVVMEAVKLAEKNEAFEVVYHPTAGDNFVVDAKVVEDAMKINWNCGMRVKRSLKNDDSSISVQHGTITNLCAPSNRPWGMLQVKWNEAKVLENTLQVGPWQIEYSFDAPSLHLQYPPTKRVKVAEDYTLSNDIQEVRHNSFSTSKFVEANNCNTRKVTFKLFGTIIQVGSDVDDSLAKK
;
A
#
# COMPACT_ATOMS: atom_id res chain seq x y z
N MET A 1 -4.62 36.83 -3.67
CA MET A 1 -5.42 35.86 -2.86
C MET A 1 -4.53 35.36 -1.75
N ALA A 2 -5.05 35.13 -0.54
CA ALA A 2 -4.29 34.39 0.47
C ALA A 2 -4.12 32.94 0.00
N LEU A 3 -2.97 32.33 0.27
CA LEU A 3 -2.80 30.89 0.09
C LEU A 3 -3.56 30.19 1.22
N LEU A 4 -4.43 29.24 0.88
CA LEU A 4 -5.05 28.37 1.88
C LEU A 4 -3.95 27.55 2.55
N GLN A 5 -3.79 27.70 3.86
CA GLN A 5 -2.87 26.87 4.63
C GLN A 5 -3.51 25.51 4.92
N PRO A 6 -2.75 24.41 4.93
CA PRO A 6 -3.25 23.11 5.34
C PRO A 6 -3.59 23.10 6.83
N SER A 7 -4.61 22.36 7.22
CA SER A 7 -4.98 22.19 8.63
C SER A 7 -4.27 20.98 9.22
N LEU A 8 -3.76 21.12 10.45
CA LEU A 8 -3.41 19.97 11.29
C LEU A 8 -4.67 19.15 11.59
N VAL A 9 -4.52 17.84 11.58
CA VAL A 9 -5.59 16.87 11.82
C VAL A 9 -5.21 16.03 13.04
N ASP A 10 -6.19 15.73 13.88
CA ASP A 10 -6.04 14.77 14.99
C ASP A 10 -5.44 13.44 14.49
N PRO A 11 -4.45 12.84 15.19
CA PRO A 11 -3.78 11.63 14.71
C PRO A 11 -4.71 10.42 14.45
N LYS A 12 -5.75 10.22 15.26
CA LYS A 12 -6.67 9.07 15.17
C LYS A 12 -7.68 9.26 14.04
N ILE A 13 -8.14 10.50 13.84
CA ILE A 13 -8.92 10.93 12.67
C ILE A 13 -8.09 10.82 11.39
N TRP A 14 -6.85 11.33 11.39
CA TRP A 14 -5.92 11.27 10.26
C TRP A 14 -5.62 9.81 9.88
N GLN A 15 -5.29 8.95 10.86
CA GLN A 15 -5.01 7.53 10.65
C GLN A 15 -6.21 6.78 10.07
N SER A 16 -7.43 7.12 10.48
CA SER A 16 -8.67 6.57 9.92
C SER A 16 -8.88 7.02 8.46
N CYS A 17 -8.60 8.29 8.17
CA CYS A 17 -8.67 8.86 6.82
C CYS A 17 -7.63 8.24 5.89
N ALA A 18 -6.38 8.06 6.34
CA ALA A 18 -5.31 7.39 5.62
C ALA A 18 -5.57 5.89 5.44
N GLY A 19 -6.10 5.23 6.47
CA GLY A 19 -6.39 3.80 6.54
C GLY A 19 -5.34 3.03 7.34
N ASP A 20 -5.80 2.06 8.14
CA ASP A 20 -5.04 1.43 9.23
C ASP A 20 -3.77 0.66 8.80
N ALA A 21 -3.62 0.36 7.51
CA ALA A 21 -2.40 -0.23 6.93
C ALA A 21 -1.26 0.79 6.78
N VAL A 22 -1.58 2.08 6.67
CA VAL A 22 -0.60 3.17 6.58
C VAL A 22 0.08 3.33 7.93
N LYS A 23 1.41 3.24 7.96
CA LYS A 23 2.23 3.50 9.14
C LYS A 23 3.14 4.69 8.86
N ILE A 24 3.04 5.72 9.67
CA ILE A 24 3.98 6.85 9.71
C ILE A 24 5.01 6.55 10.80
N PRO A 25 6.32 6.67 10.56
CA PRO A 25 7.32 6.41 11.61
C PRO A 25 7.26 7.50 12.68
N LYS A 26 7.57 7.16 13.94
CA LYS A 26 7.41 8.07 15.09
C LYS A 26 8.37 9.27 15.02
N LEU A 27 8.01 10.36 15.69
CA LEU A 27 8.93 11.47 15.96
C LEU A 27 10.20 10.95 16.66
N HIS A 28 11.37 11.51 16.32
CA HIS A 28 12.70 11.08 16.79
C HIS A 28 13.12 9.64 16.43
N SER A 29 12.31 8.88 15.67
CA SER A 29 12.71 7.55 15.19
C SER A 29 13.85 7.62 14.16
N LYS A 30 14.65 6.54 14.11
CA LYS A 30 15.62 6.28 13.05
C LYS A 30 14.89 5.75 11.83
N VAL A 31 15.16 6.33 10.67
CA VAL A 31 14.52 5.96 9.40
C VAL A 31 15.55 5.91 8.27
N TYR A 32 15.22 5.18 7.21
CA TYR A 32 15.87 5.31 5.90
C TYR A 32 14.95 6.07 4.95
N TYR A 33 15.50 7.13 4.36
CA TYR A 33 14.91 7.85 3.23
C TYR A 33 15.41 7.23 1.92
N PHE A 34 14.50 6.92 0.99
CA PHE A 34 14.80 6.34 -0.32
C PHE A 34 14.48 7.33 -1.45
N PRO A 35 15.49 7.99 -2.06
CA PRO A 35 15.30 8.95 -3.15
C PRO A 35 14.46 8.44 -4.33
N LEU A 36 14.67 7.18 -4.73
CA LEU A 36 13.93 6.54 -5.82
C LEU A 36 12.45 6.35 -5.50
N GLY A 37 12.13 5.87 -4.29
CA GLY A 37 10.74 5.78 -3.83
C GLY A 37 10.06 7.15 -3.72
N HIS A 38 10.79 8.21 -3.36
CA HIS A 38 10.22 9.57 -3.33
C HIS A 38 9.89 10.08 -4.74
N LEU A 39 10.74 9.77 -5.74
CA LEU A 39 10.48 10.08 -7.14
C LEU A 39 9.27 9.29 -7.67
N GLU A 40 9.21 7.97 -7.45
CA GLU A 40 8.08 7.10 -7.85
C GLU A 40 6.75 7.53 -7.20
N HIS A 41 6.80 7.99 -5.95
CA HIS A 41 5.65 8.52 -5.21
C HIS A 41 5.18 9.90 -5.72
N ALA A 42 6.10 10.72 -6.23
CA ALA A 42 5.79 12.01 -6.85
C ALA A 42 5.29 11.85 -8.30
N ASN A 43 5.88 10.92 -9.05
CA ASN A 43 5.54 10.55 -10.41
C ASN A 43 5.72 9.02 -10.61
N PRO A 44 4.63 8.24 -10.71
CA PRO A 44 4.71 6.79 -10.93
C PRO A 44 5.33 6.37 -12.28
N ASN A 45 5.43 7.29 -13.26
CA ASN A 45 6.12 7.08 -14.53
C ASN A 45 7.22 8.15 -14.69
N PRO A 46 8.32 8.07 -13.92
CA PRO A 46 9.39 9.07 -13.96
C PRO A 46 10.13 9.01 -15.29
N ASN A 47 10.54 10.17 -15.77
CA ASN A 47 11.28 10.27 -17.04
C ASN A 47 12.75 9.81 -16.87
N THR A 48 13.41 9.48 -17.98
CA THR A 48 14.78 8.96 -18.00
C THR A 48 15.80 9.93 -17.39
N GLU A 49 15.59 11.24 -17.49
CA GLU A 49 16.49 12.25 -16.94
C GLU A 49 16.40 12.25 -15.41
N SER A 50 15.19 12.39 -14.84
CA SER A 50 14.93 12.30 -13.39
C SER A 50 15.45 10.96 -12.82
N LEU A 51 15.21 9.84 -13.52
CA LEU A 51 15.77 8.55 -13.15
C LEU A 51 17.30 8.55 -13.15
N SER A 52 17.96 9.07 -14.19
CA SER A 52 19.43 9.09 -14.26
C SER A 52 20.07 9.95 -13.15
N LEU A 53 19.43 11.08 -12.79
CA LEU A 53 19.87 11.94 -11.70
C LEU A 53 19.72 11.25 -10.34
N ILE A 54 18.55 10.70 -10.02
CA ILE A 54 18.34 9.92 -8.79
C ILE A 54 19.26 8.69 -8.74
N ASN A 55 19.50 8.03 -9.87
CA ASN A 55 20.43 6.90 -9.96
C ASN A 55 21.88 7.28 -9.62
N SER A 56 22.25 8.55 -9.72
CA SER A 56 23.59 9.07 -9.43
C SER A 56 23.79 9.50 -7.96
N CYS A 57 22.72 9.57 -7.17
CA CYS A 57 22.74 9.88 -5.73
C CYS A 57 22.91 8.62 -4.87
N ARG A 58 23.11 8.81 -3.55
CA ARG A 58 23.06 7.71 -2.57
C ARG A 58 21.72 6.96 -2.69
N PRO A 59 21.74 5.61 -2.63
CA PRO A 59 20.55 4.79 -2.85
C PRO A 59 19.54 4.86 -1.69
N PHE A 60 20.01 5.24 -0.51
CA PHE A 60 19.25 5.54 0.69
C PHE A 60 20.07 6.48 1.58
N ILE A 61 19.39 7.27 2.41
CA ILE A 61 20.01 8.16 3.40
C ILE A 61 19.45 7.80 4.79
N PRO A 62 20.29 7.46 5.78
CA PRO A 62 19.85 7.30 7.17
C PRO A 62 19.51 8.67 7.76
N CYS A 63 18.34 8.80 8.40
CA CYS A 63 17.86 10.05 9.00
C CYS A 63 17.25 9.81 10.39
N ILE A 64 17.11 10.90 11.16
CA ILE A 64 16.17 11.02 12.28
C ILE A 64 14.95 11.83 11.80
N ILE A 65 13.75 11.46 12.25
CA ILE A 65 12.55 12.30 12.07
C ILE A 65 12.57 13.46 13.09
N SER A 66 12.61 14.68 12.58
CA SER A 66 12.65 15.92 13.38
C SER A 66 11.30 16.64 13.48
N SER A 67 10.34 16.35 12.60
CA SER A 67 8.92 16.71 12.78
C SER A 67 7.99 15.73 12.06
N VAL A 68 6.73 15.64 12.53
CA VAL A 68 5.64 14.89 11.89
C VAL A 68 4.40 15.77 11.87
N ASP A 69 4.10 16.38 10.73
CA ASP A 69 2.90 17.19 10.53
C ASP A 69 1.81 16.33 9.85
N LEU A 70 0.77 15.99 10.59
CA LEU A 70 -0.41 15.27 10.07
C LEU A 70 -1.43 16.29 9.55
N LEU A 71 -1.55 16.39 8.23
CA LEU A 71 -2.22 17.50 7.54
C LEU A 71 -3.36 17.01 6.63
N ALA A 72 -4.26 17.93 6.25
CA ALA A 72 -5.22 17.77 5.16
C ALA A 72 -5.09 18.89 4.12
N ASP A 73 -5.18 18.53 2.84
CA ASP A 73 -5.14 19.49 1.73
C ASP A 73 -6.44 20.32 1.67
N PRO A 74 -6.38 21.67 1.71
CA PRO A 74 -7.56 22.54 1.81
C PRO A 74 -8.35 22.70 0.49
N GLN A 75 -7.97 21.97 -0.57
CA GLN A 75 -8.69 21.93 -1.85
C GLN A 75 -9.25 20.55 -2.19
N THR A 76 -8.63 19.47 -1.70
CA THR A 76 -9.04 18.08 -1.98
C THR A 76 -9.59 17.32 -0.77
N ASP A 77 -9.43 17.83 0.46
CA ASP A 77 -9.68 17.11 1.73
C ASP A 77 -8.82 15.85 1.94
N GLU A 78 -7.87 15.54 1.03
CA GLU A 78 -7.02 14.37 1.19
C GLU A 78 -5.99 14.61 2.31
N VAL A 79 -5.91 13.65 3.22
CA VAL A 79 -4.91 13.64 4.30
C VAL A 79 -3.53 13.30 3.74
N TYR A 80 -2.50 13.95 4.28
CA TYR A 80 -1.10 13.72 3.95
C TYR A 80 -0.21 13.97 5.16
N THR A 81 1.03 13.50 5.11
CA THR A 81 2.05 13.75 6.13
C THR A 81 3.15 14.61 5.54
N LYS A 82 3.57 15.65 6.25
CA LYS A 82 4.86 16.31 6.03
C LYS A 82 5.84 15.85 7.12
N LEU A 83 7.06 15.51 6.72
CA LEU A 83 8.13 15.07 7.60
C LEU A 83 9.34 15.98 7.41
N LEU A 84 9.92 16.50 8.49
CA LEU A 84 11.27 17.06 8.49
C LEU A 84 12.25 15.95 8.83
N LEU A 85 13.24 15.70 7.97
CA LEU A 85 14.26 14.67 8.11
C LEU A 85 15.64 15.31 8.30
N THR A 86 16.38 14.84 9.30
CA THR A 86 17.78 15.23 9.54
C THR A 86 18.70 14.04 9.24
N PRO A 87 19.54 14.10 8.19
CA PRO A 87 20.52 13.05 7.88
C PRO A 87 21.47 12.73 9.04
N VAL A 88 21.80 11.46 9.21
CA VAL A 88 22.78 10.96 10.18
C VAL A 88 24.09 10.66 9.48
N ILE A 89 25.17 11.27 9.98
CA ILE A 89 26.55 10.99 9.52
C ILE A 89 27.11 9.85 10.39
N ASP A 90 27.73 8.85 9.75
CA ASP A 90 28.34 7.69 10.42
C ASP A 90 29.21 8.13 11.62
N GLY A 91 28.83 7.70 12.82
CA GLY A 91 29.55 7.98 14.07
C GLY A 91 28.80 8.82 15.09
N SER A 92 27.73 9.55 14.72
CA SER A 92 26.88 10.21 15.71
C SER A 92 25.89 9.21 16.35
N SER A 93 26.18 8.82 17.59
CA SER A 93 25.27 8.02 18.43
C SER A 93 24.11 8.88 18.94
N VAL A 94 23.21 9.26 18.03
CA VAL A 94 21.86 9.68 18.43
C VAL A 94 21.14 8.42 18.91
N GLU A 95 21.09 8.22 20.22
CA GLU A 95 20.13 7.28 20.79
C GLU A 95 18.73 7.88 20.59
N PRO A 96 17.75 7.10 20.09
CA PRO A 96 16.37 7.57 20.08
C PRO A 96 15.97 7.87 21.52
N LEU A 97 15.40 9.05 21.77
CA LEU A 97 14.65 9.24 23.01
C LEU A 97 13.55 8.17 23.03
N GLU A 98 13.44 7.41 24.11
CA GLU A 98 12.31 6.52 24.34
C GLU A 98 11.06 7.36 24.56
N VAL A 99 10.46 7.82 23.47
CA VAL A 99 9.09 8.31 23.44
C VAL A 99 8.24 7.14 23.89
N HIS A 100 7.89 7.14 25.18
CA HIS A 100 6.89 6.26 25.73
C HIS A 100 5.65 6.42 24.87
N ASP A 101 5.01 5.31 24.51
CA ASP A 101 3.65 5.39 24.02
C ASP A 101 2.80 5.83 25.21
N ASP A 102 2.50 7.13 25.26
CA ASP A 102 1.46 7.67 26.12
C ASP A 102 0.17 6.93 25.75
N ASP A 103 -0.21 5.98 26.60
CA ASP A 103 -1.44 5.19 26.48
C ASP A 103 -2.63 6.13 26.77
N ASP A 104 -2.99 6.90 25.74
CA ASP A 104 -4.01 7.94 25.71
C ASP A 104 -5.40 7.29 25.86
N GLY A 105 -5.67 6.91 27.11
CA GLY A 105 -6.56 5.82 27.48
C GLY A 105 -8.02 6.01 27.06
N ASP A 106 -8.65 4.90 26.67
CA ASP A 106 -10.04 4.77 26.23
C ASP A 106 -10.50 5.68 25.06
N ASP A 107 -9.71 6.64 24.56
CA ASP A 107 -10.06 7.41 23.37
C ASP A 107 -9.79 6.63 22.08
N TYR A 108 -10.70 5.69 21.79
CA TYR A 108 -10.78 4.97 20.53
C TYR A 108 -11.53 5.77 19.45
N VAL A 109 -11.18 5.52 18.18
CA VAL A 109 -11.98 5.96 17.02
C VAL A 109 -12.46 4.74 16.25
N VAL A 110 -13.79 4.60 16.10
CA VAL A 110 -14.40 3.63 15.18
C VAL A 110 -14.71 4.29 13.83
N SER A 111 -14.46 3.57 12.74
CA SER A 111 -14.66 4.08 11.38
C SER A 111 -15.51 3.15 10.49
N SER A 112 -16.15 3.74 9.47
CA SER A 112 -16.86 3.01 8.41
C SER A 112 -16.76 3.79 7.10
N GLY A 113 -16.05 3.21 6.13
CA GLY A 113 -15.98 3.74 4.77
C GLY A 113 -17.24 3.48 3.94
N LYS A 114 -17.44 4.30 2.90
CA LYS A 114 -18.20 3.97 1.69
C LYS A 114 -17.63 4.72 0.48
N THR A 115 -17.30 3.98 -0.58
CA THR A 115 -17.16 4.52 -1.94
C THR A 115 -18.51 4.99 -2.45
N ILE A 116 -18.61 6.25 -2.86
CA ILE A 116 -19.88 6.85 -3.29
C ILE A 116 -20.16 6.49 -4.75
N SER A 117 -21.40 6.14 -5.05
CA SER A 117 -21.84 5.83 -6.41
C SER A 117 -22.19 7.10 -7.18
N GLN A 118 -22.32 7.00 -8.51
CA GLN A 118 -22.74 8.15 -9.32
C GLN A 118 -24.14 8.67 -8.91
N SER A 119 -25.04 7.84 -8.37
CA SER A 119 -26.33 8.31 -7.87
C SER A 119 -26.25 9.01 -6.51
N ASP A 120 -25.23 8.73 -5.69
CA ASP A 120 -24.94 9.52 -4.49
C ASP A 120 -24.37 10.90 -4.85
N ALA A 121 -23.52 10.98 -5.88
CA ALA A 121 -22.86 12.22 -6.30
C ALA A 121 -23.69 13.09 -7.28
N ASN A 122 -24.87 12.63 -7.71
CA ASN A 122 -25.73 13.35 -8.65
C ASN A 122 -26.82 14.19 -7.93
N ASN A 123 -27.47 15.08 -8.68
CA ASN A 123 -28.57 15.97 -8.26
C ASN A 123 -29.84 15.28 -7.72
N GLY A 124 -29.82 13.96 -7.47
CA GLY A 124 -30.86 13.26 -6.73
C GLY A 124 -30.92 13.63 -5.24
N GLY A 125 -29.90 14.35 -4.73
CA GLY A 125 -29.96 15.04 -3.44
C GLY A 125 -30.02 14.13 -2.21
N ALA A 126 -29.55 12.87 -2.31
CA ALA A 126 -29.51 11.95 -1.18
C ALA A 126 -28.35 10.95 -1.24
N PHE A 127 -27.68 10.76 -0.10
CA PHE A 127 -26.66 9.72 0.10
C PHE A 127 -27.31 8.45 0.63
N SER A 128 -26.98 7.28 0.08
CA SER A 128 -27.38 5.98 0.64
C SER A 128 -26.38 5.50 1.69
N VAL A 129 -26.74 5.61 2.97
CA VAL A 129 -25.87 5.23 4.10
C VAL A 129 -25.81 3.70 4.24
N PRO A 130 -24.61 3.08 4.37
CA PRO A 130 -24.50 1.64 4.67
C PRO A 130 -25.08 1.30 6.05
N SER A 131 -25.81 0.19 6.16
CA SER A 131 -26.39 -0.26 7.45
C SER A 131 -25.34 -0.56 8.53
N LYS A 132 -24.09 -0.86 8.16
CA LYS A 132 -22.94 -0.95 9.10
C LYS A 132 -22.61 0.44 9.68
N CYS A 133 -22.47 1.45 8.82
CA CYS A 133 -22.18 2.82 9.22
C CYS A 133 -23.28 3.41 10.11
N ALA A 134 -24.54 3.24 9.71
CA ALA A 134 -25.70 3.74 10.46
C ALA A 134 -25.83 3.16 11.88
N LYS A 135 -25.35 1.93 12.11
CA LYS A 135 -25.35 1.27 13.43
C LYS A 135 -24.08 1.54 14.25
N LEU A 136 -22.92 1.64 13.59
CA LEU A 136 -21.63 1.78 14.26
C LEU A 136 -21.31 3.23 14.62
N ILE A 137 -21.54 4.16 13.69
CA ILE A 137 -21.07 5.54 13.79
C ILE A 137 -22.16 6.45 14.37
N PHE A 138 -23.36 6.47 13.79
CA PHE A 138 -24.38 7.46 14.12
C PHE A 138 -25.17 7.11 15.41
N PRO A 139 -25.91 8.07 16.01
CA PRO A 139 -26.78 7.80 17.15
C PRO A 139 -27.97 6.90 16.73
N PRO A 140 -28.53 6.09 17.65
CA PRO A 140 -29.66 5.22 17.35
C PRO A 140 -30.87 5.99 16.78
N LEU A 141 -31.45 5.46 15.70
CA LEU A 141 -32.65 6.01 15.06
C LEU A 141 -33.87 5.16 15.41
N GLU A 142 -34.99 5.80 15.76
CA GLU A 142 -36.27 5.12 16.02
C GLU A 142 -36.92 4.62 14.71
N LEU A 143 -36.61 3.37 14.31
CA LEU A 143 -36.95 2.83 12.98
C LEU A 143 -38.45 2.57 12.75
N GLU A 144 -39.23 2.47 13.83
CA GLU A 144 -40.67 2.20 13.82
C GLU A 144 -41.53 3.47 13.92
N ALA A 145 -40.91 4.64 14.08
CA ALA A 145 -41.61 5.92 13.94
C ALA A 145 -42.26 6.04 12.54
N LYS A 146 -43.36 6.78 12.43
CA LYS A 146 -44.09 6.98 11.16
C LYS A 146 -43.21 7.58 10.04
N LEU A 147 -42.24 8.43 10.42
CA LEU A 147 -41.24 9.03 9.54
C LEU A 147 -39.89 9.11 10.29
N PRO A 148 -39.09 8.02 10.33
CA PRO A 148 -37.84 8.00 11.09
C PRO A 148 -36.85 9.02 10.55
N ALA A 149 -36.51 10.02 11.37
CA ALA A 149 -35.55 11.06 11.04
C ALA A 149 -34.78 11.53 12.29
N GLN A 150 -33.51 11.89 12.11
CA GLN A 150 -32.70 12.66 13.06
C GLN A 150 -31.80 13.64 12.28
N GLU A 151 -31.40 14.74 12.88
CA GLU A 151 -30.36 15.63 12.34
C GLU A 151 -29.00 15.21 12.91
N LEU A 152 -27.94 15.23 12.09
CA LEU A 152 -26.58 14.84 12.47
C LEU A 152 -25.58 15.97 12.18
N SER A 153 -24.86 16.41 13.20
CA SER A 153 -23.70 17.31 13.04
C SER A 153 -22.42 16.48 12.87
N ILE A 154 -21.74 16.62 11.73
CA ILE A 154 -20.54 15.85 11.37
C ILE A 154 -19.39 16.81 11.05
N THR A 155 -18.22 16.61 11.67
CA THR A 155 -17.05 17.50 11.51
C THR A 155 -16.13 17.00 10.38
N ASP A 156 -15.70 17.87 9.46
CA ASP A 156 -14.70 17.49 8.45
C ASP A 156 -13.25 17.60 8.97
N VAL A 157 -12.28 17.12 8.18
CA VAL A 157 -10.83 17.14 8.50
C VAL A 157 -10.22 18.54 8.66
N HIS A 158 -10.98 19.59 8.33
CA HIS A 158 -10.59 20.99 8.52
C HIS A 158 -11.36 21.66 9.67
N GLY A 159 -12.16 20.90 10.42
CA GLY A 159 -12.93 21.38 11.58
C GLY A 159 -14.30 21.99 11.25
N ASN A 160 -14.73 22.03 9.98
CA ASN A 160 -16.06 22.57 9.64
C ASN A 160 -17.15 21.56 10.00
N VAL A 161 -18.25 22.05 10.58
CA VAL A 161 -19.41 21.21 10.93
C VAL A 161 -20.42 21.21 9.79
N TRP A 162 -20.91 20.02 9.46
CA TRP A 162 -21.89 19.75 8.41
C TRP A 162 -23.13 19.10 9.01
N GLU A 163 -24.30 19.70 8.78
CA GLU A 163 -25.57 19.22 9.32
C GLU A 163 -26.36 18.44 8.27
N PHE A 164 -26.62 17.16 8.52
CA PHE A 164 -27.32 16.25 7.61
C PHE A 164 -28.56 15.63 8.24
N ARG A 165 -29.68 15.66 7.52
CA ARG A 165 -30.90 14.93 7.90
C ARG A 165 -30.77 13.45 7.55
N HIS A 166 -30.55 12.61 8.56
CA HIS A 166 -30.53 11.15 8.45
C HIS A 166 -31.96 10.61 8.58
N VAL A 167 -32.41 9.86 7.57
CA VAL A 167 -33.75 9.25 7.51
C VAL A 167 -33.68 7.74 7.21
N TYR A 168 -34.68 6.99 7.66
CA TYR A 168 -34.85 5.57 7.30
C TYR A 168 -36.17 5.38 6.53
N ARG A 169 -36.08 5.24 5.19
CA ARG A 169 -37.24 5.32 4.27
C ARG A 169 -37.06 4.51 2.99
N GLY A 170 -38.09 4.49 2.15
CA GLY A 170 -38.10 3.81 0.85
C GLY A 170 -38.56 2.36 0.93
N ASN A 171 -38.69 1.70 -0.23
CA ASN A 171 -39.09 0.30 -0.35
C ASN A 171 -38.06 -0.46 -1.20
N PRO A 172 -37.27 -1.40 -0.63
CA PRO A 172 -37.13 -1.68 0.80
C PRO A 172 -36.58 -0.48 1.60
N LYS A 173 -36.87 -0.39 2.90
CA LYS A 173 -36.38 0.70 3.78
C LYS A 173 -34.84 0.72 3.78
N ARG A 174 -34.23 1.91 3.64
CA ARG A 174 -32.78 2.15 3.67
C ARG A 174 -32.46 3.42 4.46
N HIS A 175 -31.27 3.46 5.05
CA HIS A 175 -30.73 4.67 5.68
C HIS A 175 -30.25 5.64 4.59
N MET A 176 -30.61 6.92 4.71
CA MET A 176 -30.20 7.96 3.78
C MET A 176 -29.86 9.27 4.49
N PHE A 177 -28.96 10.07 3.94
CA PHE A 177 -28.96 11.52 4.19
C PHE A 177 -29.76 12.21 3.09
N THR A 178 -30.44 13.31 3.40
CA THR A 178 -31.18 14.12 2.41
C THR A 178 -30.86 15.61 2.49
N HIS A 179 -31.13 16.25 3.63
CA HIS A 179 -30.86 17.68 3.80
C HIS A 179 -29.35 17.97 3.73
N ASN A 180 -28.98 19.09 3.10
CA ASN A 180 -27.62 19.57 2.84
C ASN A 180 -26.65 18.62 2.11
N TRP A 181 -27.04 17.39 1.76
CA TRP A 181 -26.17 16.45 1.08
C TRP A 181 -25.64 16.98 -0.27
N SER A 182 -26.50 17.58 -1.10
CA SER A 182 -26.07 18.20 -2.35
C SER A 182 -25.08 19.34 -2.13
N GLN A 183 -25.32 20.20 -1.14
CA GLN A 183 -24.41 21.30 -0.81
C GLN A 183 -23.02 20.79 -0.36
N PHE A 184 -22.97 19.67 0.36
CA PHE A 184 -21.71 19.00 0.71
C PHE A 184 -21.02 18.45 -0.54
N VAL A 185 -21.74 17.76 -1.43
CA VAL A 185 -21.23 17.25 -2.71
C VAL A 185 -20.66 18.39 -3.57
N ASP A 186 -21.40 19.48 -3.73
CA ASP A 186 -21.01 20.65 -4.52
C ASP A 186 -19.78 21.35 -3.92
N LYS A 187 -19.79 21.63 -2.61
CA LYS A 187 -18.67 22.32 -1.93
C LYS A 187 -17.40 21.48 -1.93
N LYS A 188 -17.51 20.17 -1.66
CA LYS A 188 -16.41 19.22 -1.63
C LYS A 188 -16.06 18.65 -3.01
N LYS A 189 -16.78 19.04 -4.07
CA LYS A 189 -16.58 18.57 -5.46
C LYS A 189 -16.50 17.04 -5.56
N LEU A 190 -17.37 16.35 -4.83
CA LEU A 190 -17.41 14.89 -4.74
C LEU A 190 -17.86 14.29 -6.08
N VAL A 191 -17.24 13.17 -6.48
CA VAL A 191 -17.60 12.42 -7.69
C VAL A 191 -17.81 10.94 -7.41
N GLY A 192 -18.53 10.23 -8.28
CA GLY A 192 -18.63 8.77 -8.22
C GLY A 192 -17.23 8.13 -8.20
N GLY A 193 -16.98 7.28 -7.20
CA GLY A 193 -15.65 6.69 -6.93
C GLY A 193 -14.86 7.36 -5.81
N ASP A 194 -15.16 8.60 -5.41
CA ASP A 194 -14.63 9.16 -4.15
C ASP A 194 -15.17 8.32 -2.97
N SER A 195 -14.40 8.19 -1.89
CA SER A 195 -14.80 7.41 -0.71
C SER A 195 -14.89 8.29 0.53
N LEU A 196 -16.05 8.27 1.20
CA LEU A 196 -16.26 8.92 2.48
C LEU A 196 -15.93 7.96 3.63
N ILE A 197 -15.10 8.42 4.56
CA ILE A 197 -14.74 7.70 5.79
C ILE A 197 -15.49 8.38 6.93
N PHE A 198 -16.55 7.77 7.44
CA PHE A 198 -17.26 8.26 8.62
C PHE A 198 -16.61 7.69 9.88
N MET A 199 -16.43 8.54 10.89
CA MET A 199 -15.72 8.20 12.13
C MET A 199 -16.51 8.67 13.35
N LYS A 200 -16.36 7.97 14.48
CA LYS A 200 -16.81 8.42 15.80
C LYS A 200 -15.73 8.12 16.83
N ASN A 201 -15.39 9.11 17.65
CA ASN A 201 -14.46 8.96 18.77
C ASN A 201 -15.19 8.50 20.06
N SER A 202 -14.43 8.31 21.15
CA SER A 202 -14.96 7.95 22.47
C SER A 202 -16.07 8.87 22.97
N THR A 203 -15.93 10.20 22.78
CA THR A 203 -16.91 11.20 23.23
C THR A 203 -18.18 11.26 22.38
N GLY A 204 -18.31 10.39 21.38
CA GLY A 204 -19.49 10.29 20.52
C GLY A 204 -19.54 11.33 19.39
N LYS A 205 -18.53 12.19 19.26
CA LYS A 205 -18.45 13.19 18.19
C LYS A 205 -18.16 12.52 16.86
N ILE A 206 -18.88 12.93 15.82
CA ILE A 206 -18.86 12.30 14.49
C ILE A 206 -18.02 13.15 13.54
N TYR A 207 -17.17 12.49 12.76
CA TYR A 207 -16.28 13.11 11.78
C TYR A 207 -16.44 12.48 10.39
N VAL A 208 -16.05 13.20 9.34
CA VAL A 208 -15.97 12.70 7.96
C VAL A 208 -14.65 13.07 7.30
N GLY A 209 -13.99 12.07 6.71
CA GLY A 209 -12.84 12.22 5.83
C GLY A 209 -13.16 11.81 4.40
N ILE A 210 -12.33 12.25 3.44
CA ILE A 210 -12.51 11.96 2.01
C ILE A 210 -11.22 11.36 1.45
N ARG A 211 -11.32 10.19 0.80
CA ARG A 211 -10.31 9.69 -0.12
C ARG A 211 -10.80 9.93 -1.53
N ARG A 212 -9.97 10.47 -2.42
CA ARG A 212 -10.39 10.77 -3.80
C ARG A 212 -10.18 9.58 -4.72
N VAL A 213 -11.05 9.44 -5.71
CA VAL A 213 -10.78 8.55 -6.84
C VAL A 213 -9.51 9.03 -7.53
N LYS A 214 -8.55 8.13 -7.78
CA LYS A 214 -7.27 8.49 -8.41
C LYS A 214 -7.52 9.09 -9.79
N LYS A 215 -7.20 10.37 -9.94
CA LYS A 215 -7.23 11.12 -11.20
C LYS A 215 -5.81 11.29 -11.72
N ILE A 216 -5.63 11.22 -13.04
CA ILE A 216 -4.33 11.53 -13.66
C ILE A 216 -4.02 13.00 -13.37
N ALA A 217 -2.94 13.26 -12.63
CA ALA A 217 -2.49 14.62 -12.35
C ALA A 217 -2.00 15.29 -13.64
N ALA A 218 -2.29 16.58 -13.81
CA ALA A 218 -1.79 17.34 -14.95
C ALA A 218 -0.25 17.39 -14.94
N ALA A 219 0.39 17.28 -16.11
CA ALA A 219 1.85 17.14 -16.22
C ALA A 219 2.64 18.22 -15.45
N ALA A 220 2.19 19.48 -15.48
CA ALA A 220 2.83 20.58 -14.74
C ALA A 220 2.76 20.41 -13.20
N VAL A 221 1.75 19.71 -12.67
CA VAL A 221 1.66 19.37 -11.24
C VAL A 221 2.65 18.25 -10.90
N VAL A 222 2.76 17.25 -11.78
CA VAL A 222 3.72 16.14 -11.63
C VAL A 222 5.16 16.66 -11.69
N GLN A 223 5.50 17.46 -12.69
CA GLN A 223 6.80 18.14 -12.81
C GLN A 223 7.11 19.01 -11.58
N LYS A 224 6.13 19.74 -11.04
CA LYS A 224 6.33 20.49 -9.79
C LYS A 224 6.63 19.58 -8.60
N LYS A 225 6.01 18.41 -8.49
CA LYS A 225 6.36 17.41 -7.46
C LYS A 225 7.78 16.87 -7.67
N GLU A 226 8.14 16.49 -8.89
CA GLU A 226 9.51 16.03 -9.22
C GLU A 226 10.57 17.08 -8.82
N LEU A 227 10.35 18.37 -9.12
CA LEU A 227 11.28 19.43 -8.71
C LEU A 227 11.48 19.52 -7.19
N VAL A 228 10.41 19.34 -6.39
CA VAL A 228 10.50 19.30 -4.91
C VAL A 228 11.23 18.04 -4.43
N VAL A 229 11.06 16.89 -5.09
CA VAL A 229 11.86 15.68 -4.82
C VAL A 229 13.34 15.93 -5.09
N MET A 230 13.68 16.55 -6.23
CA MET A 230 15.09 16.82 -6.58
C MET A 230 15.74 17.83 -5.62
N GLU A 231 14.99 18.80 -5.10
CA GLU A 231 15.47 19.70 -4.05
C GLU A 231 15.68 18.97 -2.72
N ALA A 232 14.71 18.16 -2.27
CA ALA A 232 14.84 17.33 -1.06
C ALA A 232 16.05 16.39 -1.12
N VAL A 233 16.28 15.72 -2.26
CA VAL A 233 17.44 14.84 -2.48
C VAL A 233 18.74 15.65 -2.46
N LYS A 234 18.78 16.82 -3.11
CA LYS A 234 19.97 17.70 -3.11
C LYS A 234 20.34 18.18 -1.70
N LEU A 235 19.38 18.44 -0.82
CA LEU A 235 19.63 18.77 0.59
C LEU A 235 20.14 17.53 1.35
N ALA A 236 19.47 16.39 1.19
CA ALA A 236 19.84 15.12 1.81
C ALA A 236 21.29 14.72 1.48
N GLU A 237 21.73 14.87 0.22
CA GLU A 237 23.09 14.55 -0.26
C GLU A 237 24.20 15.42 0.34
N LYS A 238 23.90 16.65 0.74
CA LYS A 238 24.82 17.46 1.54
C LYS A 238 24.82 17.10 3.02
N ASN A 239 23.86 16.28 3.46
CA ASN A 239 23.50 16.05 4.85
C ASN A 239 22.88 17.29 5.54
N GLU A 240 22.24 18.17 4.77
CA GLU A 240 21.37 19.25 5.29
C GLU A 240 19.99 18.67 5.66
N ALA A 241 19.30 19.25 6.64
CA ALA A 241 17.94 18.85 7.00
C ALA A 241 16.94 19.26 5.91
N PHE A 242 15.94 18.42 5.64
CA PHE A 242 15.06 18.55 4.46
C PHE A 242 13.63 18.07 4.72
N GLU A 243 12.67 18.66 4.03
CA GLU A 243 11.26 18.29 4.12
C GLU A 243 10.87 17.30 3.03
N VAL A 244 9.98 16.35 3.36
CA VAL A 244 9.33 15.45 2.39
C VAL A 244 7.83 15.35 2.66
N VAL A 245 7.04 15.07 1.62
CA VAL A 245 5.58 14.97 1.69
C VAL A 245 5.13 13.57 1.26
N TYR A 246 4.53 12.83 2.18
CA TYR A 246 3.95 11.52 1.93
C TYR A 246 2.42 11.62 1.81
N HIS A 247 1.87 10.96 0.79
CA HIS A 247 0.43 10.89 0.51
C HIS A 247 -0.01 9.43 0.62
N PRO A 248 -0.80 9.05 1.64
CA PRO A 248 -1.31 7.69 1.86
C PRO A 248 -1.91 6.99 0.63
N THR A 249 -2.50 7.75 -0.29
CA THR A 249 -3.16 7.22 -1.49
C THR A 249 -2.21 7.02 -2.68
N ALA A 250 -0.99 7.57 -2.67
CA ALA A 250 -0.16 7.67 -3.87
C ALA A 250 0.71 6.43 -4.15
N GLY A 251 1.37 5.85 -3.14
CA GLY A 251 2.30 4.73 -3.32
C GLY A 251 2.87 4.18 -2.00
N ASP A 252 3.92 3.37 -2.12
CA ASP A 252 4.62 2.79 -0.97
C ASP A 252 5.43 3.83 -0.17
N ASN A 253 5.68 3.50 1.10
CA ASN A 253 6.45 4.35 2.01
C ASN A 253 7.92 4.46 1.57
N PHE A 254 8.33 5.64 1.10
CA PHE A 254 9.72 5.97 0.77
C PHE A 254 10.54 6.53 1.96
N VAL A 255 9.90 6.73 3.11
CA VAL A 255 10.54 6.88 4.43
C VAL A 255 10.11 5.70 5.27
N VAL A 256 11.08 4.89 5.71
CA VAL A 256 10.82 3.59 6.36
C VAL A 256 11.58 3.52 7.67
N ASP A 257 10.94 3.00 8.72
CA ASP A 257 11.58 2.70 10.01
C ASP A 257 12.86 1.86 9.83
N ALA A 258 13.93 2.26 10.52
CA ALA A 258 15.25 1.65 10.34
C ALA A 258 15.28 0.18 10.77
N LYS A 259 14.60 -0.16 11.86
CA LYS A 259 14.51 -1.54 12.36
C LYS A 259 13.72 -2.42 11.38
N VAL A 260 12.65 -1.89 10.78
CA VAL A 260 11.87 -2.58 9.74
C VAL A 260 12.73 -2.89 8.51
N VAL A 261 13.54 -1.94 8.04
CA VAL A 261 14.48 -2.18 6.92
C VAL A 261 15.56 -3.18 7.33
N GLU A 262 16.20 -3.00 8.48
CA GLU A 262 17.32 -3.84 8.93
C GLU A 262 16.89 -5.29 9.20
N ASP A 263 15.74 -5.52 9.82
CA ASP A 263 15.21 -6.86 10.05
C ASP A 263 14.84 -7.56 8.73
N ALA A 264 14.24 -6.82 7.78
CA ALA A 264 13.97 -7.36 6.45
C ALA A 264 15.27 -7.65 5.65
N MET A 265 16.33 -6.87 5.86
CA MET A 265 17.63 -7.07 5.19
C MET A 265 18.46 -8.21 5.80
N LYS A 266 18.20 -8.62 7.06
CA LYS A 266 18.83 -9.81 7.68
C LYS A 266 18.34 -11.14 7.09
N ILE A 267 17.23 -11.13 6.34
CA ILE A 267 16.71 -12.31 5.63
C ILE A 267 17.58 -12.56 4.39
N ASN A 268 18.09 -13.79 4.25
CA ASN A 268 18.85 -14.21 3.06
C ASN A 268 17.89 -14.44 1.87
N TRP A 269 17.46 -13.35 1.22
CA TRP A 269 16.57 -13.39 0.06
C TRP A 269 17.23 -14.04 -1.16
N ASN A 270 16.53 -14.98 -1.78
CA ASN A 270 17.00 -15.76 -2.91
C ASN A 270 15.85 -16.08 -3.88
N CYS A 271 16.17 -16.37 -5.14
CA CYS A 271 15.17 -16.85 -6.11
C CYS A 271 14.48 -18.14 -5.64
N GLY A 272 13.22 -18.33 -6.05
CA GLY A 272 12.40 -19.47 -5.65
C GLY A 272 11.75 -19.34 -4.27
N MET A 273 12.17 -18.37 -3.43
CA MET A 273 11.49 -18.09 -2.16
C MET A 273 10.05 -17.65 -2.41
N ARG A 274 9.13 -18.26 -1.67
CA ARG A 274 7.70 -17.91 -1.65
C ARG A 274 7.48 -16.71 -0.75
N VAL A 275 6.70 -15.76 -1.24
CA VAL A 275 6.44 -14.48 -0.56
C VAL A 275 4.98 -14.11 -0.64
N LYS A 276 4.53 -13.26 0.28
CA LYS A 276 3.17 -12.71 0.31
C LYS A 276 3.20 -11.20 0.56
N ARG A 277 2.18 -10.49 0.05
CA ARG A 277 1.94 -9.07 0.31
C ARG A 277 0.49 -8.85 0.71
N SER A 278 0.30 -8.23 1.87
CA SER A 278 -1.02 -7.87 2.39
C SER A 278 -1.45 -6.52 1.85
N LEU A 279 -2.51 -6.48 1.04
CA LEU A 279 -3.08 -5.29 0.42
C LEU A 279 -4.48 -5.04 0.99
N LYS A 280 -4.65 -3.93 1.72
CA LYS A 280 -5.93 -3.56 2.32
C LYS A 280 -6.82 -2.82 1.32
N ASN A 281 -8.03 -3.32 1.14
CA ASN A 281 -9.04 -2.79 0.23
C ASN A 281 -9.87 -1.67 0.89
N ASP A 282 -10.53 -0.83 0.09
CA ASP A 282 -11.36 0.29 0.57
C ASP A 282 -12.57 -0.15 1.41
N ASP A 283 -13.04 -1.40 1.27
CA ASP A 283 -14.11 -1.98 2.09
C ASP A 283 -13.61 -2.46 3.48
N SER A 284 -12.34 -2.21 3.81
CA SER A 284 -11.57 -2.67 4.97
C SER A 284 -11.20 -4.17 4.99
N SER A 285 -11.51 -4.94 3.94
CA SER A 285 -10.98 -6.30 3.79
C SER A 285 -9.48 -6.29 3.48
N ILE A 286 -8.79 -7.39 3.78
CA ILE A 286 -7.37 -7.59 3.42
C ILE A 286 -7.32 -8.67 2.35
N SER A 287 -6.80 -8.31 1.17
CA SER A 287 -6.36 -9.27 0.17
C SER A 287 -4.90 -9.64 0.43
N VAL A 288 -4.54 -10.90 0.22
CA VAL A 288 -3.15 -11.37 0.38
C VAL A 288 -2.70 -11.95 -0.95
N GLN A 289 -1.86 -11.21 -1.66
CA GLN A 289 -1.25 -11.68 -2.90
C GLN A 289 -0.07 -12.58 -2.54
N HIS A 290 -0.02 -13.78 -3.14
CA HIS A 290 1.13 -14.68 -3.04
C HIS A 290 1.95 -14.62 -4.33
N GLY A 291 3.27 -14.73 -4.19
CA GLY A 291 4.21 -14.71 -5.31
C GLY A 291 5.44 -15.58 -5.05
N THR A 292 6.41 -15.47 -5.96
CA THR A 292 7.72 -16.12 -5.90
C THR A 292 8.79 -15.15 -6.39
N ILE A 293 9.93 -15.06 -5.69
CA ILE A 293 11.07 -14.25 -6.14
C ILE A 293 11.67 -14.90 -7.39
N THR A 294 11.74 -14.16 -8.49
CA THR A 294 12.31 -14.63 -9.77
C THR A 294 13.70 -14.09 -10.05
N ASN A 295 14.09 -12.97 -9.42
CA ASN A 295 15.42 -12.39 -9.56
C ASN A 295 15.78 -11.47 -8.37
N LEU A 296 17.08 -11.23 -8.15
CA LEU A 296 17.60 -10.17 -7.30
C LEU A 296 18.22 -9.09 -8.20
N CYS A 297 17.80 -7.84 -8.06
CA CYS A 297 18.25 -6.75 -8.93
C CYS A 297 19.63 -6.22 -8.46
N ALA A 298 20.68 -7.01 -8.69
CA ALA A 298 21.98 -6.92 -8.02
C ALA A 298 23.17 -6.25 -8.78
N PRO A 299 23.03 -5.18 -9.61
CA PRO A 299 24.17 -4.38 -10.08
C PRO A 299 24.40 -3.08 -9.29
N SER A 300 23.46 -2.68 -8.43
CA SER A 300 23.50 -1.44 -7.66
C SER A 300 23.05 -1.70 -6.22
N ASN A 301 23.74 -1.12 -5.23
CA ASN A 301 23.50 -1.34 -3.79
C ASN A 301 22.21 -0.63 -3.30
N ARG A 302 21.05 -0.90 -3.93
CA ARG A 302 19.76 -0.29 -3.64
C ARG A 302 18.82 -1.33 -3.02
N PRO A 303 18.42 -1.18 -1.75
CA PRO A 303 17.39 -2.03 -1.16
C PRO A 303 15.98 -1.77 -1.76
N TRP A 304 15.72 -0.56 -2.27
CA TRP A 304 14.50 -0.23 -3.01
C TRP A 304 14.47 -0.99 -4.35
N GLY A 305 13.38 -1.70 -4.65
CA GLY A 305 13.22 -2.49 -5.88
C GLY A 305 14.12 -3.73 -5.97
N MET A 306 14.83 -4.11 -4.90
CA MET A 306 15.85 -5.17 -4.92
C MET A 306 15.32 -6.56 -5.33
N LEU A 307 14.06 -6.87 -5.02
CA LEU A 307 13.46 -8.18 -5.24
C LEU A 307 12.49 -8.14 -6.42
N GLN A 308 12.75 -8.92 -7.47
CA GLN A 308 11.79 -9.09 -8.57
C GLN A 308 10.84 -10.24 -8.22
N VAL A 309 9.55 -9.95 -8.09
CA VAL A 309 8.52 -10.93 -7.69
C VAL A 309 7.52 -11.14 -8.81
N LYS A 310 7.31 -12.41 -9.18
CA LYS A 310 6.20 -12.86 -10.01
C LYS A 310 5.02 -13.22 -9.12
N TRP A 311 3.88 -12.56 -9.32
CA TRP A 311 2.67 -12.77 -8.52
C TRP A 311 1.77 -13.84 -9.14
N ASN A 312 1.01 -14.56 -8.31
CA ASN A 312 0.22 -15.72 -8.73
C ASN A 312 -1.12 -15.35 -9.40
N GLU A 313 -1.64 -14.14 -9.19
CA GLU A 313 -2.98 -13.76 -9.67
C GLU A 313 -2.95 -13.11 -11.06
N ALA A 314 -3.73 -13.63 -12.00
CA ALA A 314 -3.69 -13.26 -13.42
C ALA A 314 -4.47 -11.97 -13.78
N LYS A 315 -4.54 -10.98 -12.89
CA LYS A 315 -5.35 -9.76 -13.07
C LYS A 315 -4.59 -8.48 -13.45
N VAL A 316 -3.26 -8.52 -13.48
CA VAL A 316 -2.43 -7.36 -13.84
C VAL A 316 -1.70 -7.65 -15.14
N LEU A 317 -1.88 -6.77 -16.13
CA LEU A 317 -0.95 -6.68 -17.26
C LEU A 317 0.36 -6.14 -16.67
N GLU A 318 1.47 -6.87 -16.84
CA GLU A 318 2.74 -6.70 -16.08
C GLU A 318 2.76 -7.39 -14.68
N ASN A 319 2.57 -8.71 -14.66
CA ASN A 319 2.60 -9.58 -13.46
C ASN A 319 3.96 -9.71 -12.72
N THR A 320 4.92 -8.80 -12.95
CA THR A 320 6.28 -8.85 -12.39
C THR A 320 6.68 -7.49 -11.86
N LEU A 321 6.63 -7.30 -10.53
CA LEU A 321 6.99 -6.04 -9.87
C LEU A 321 8.36 -6.16 -9.19
N GLN A 322 9.08 -5.05 -9.14
CA GLN A 322 10.23 -4.86 -8.25
C GLN A 322 9.74 -4.33 -6.90
N VAL A 323 10.22 -4.90 -5.80
CA VAL A 323 9.85 -4.51 -4.43
C VAL A 323 11.08 -4.50 -3.50
N GLY A 324 11.04 -3.66 -2.47
CA GLY A 324 12.00 -3.70 -1.37
C GLY A 324 11.69 -4.82 -0.37
N PRO A 325 12.70 -5.39 0.32
CA PRO A 325 12.53 -6.46 1.31
C PRO A 325 11.43 -6.29 2.35
N TRP A 326 11.22 -5.06 2.84
CA TRP A 326 10.20 -4.73 3.86
C TRP A 326 8.78 -4.59 3.31
N GLN A 327 8.58 -4.63 1.99
CA GLN A 327 7.26 -4.53 1.35
C GLN A 327 6.56 -5.88 1.20
N ILE A 328 7.22 -6.97 1.59
CA ILE A 328 6.73 -8.35 1.48
C ILE A 328 7.07 -9.16 2.74
N GLU A 329 6.28 -10.19 3.01
CA GLU A 329 6.57 -11.19 4.04
C GLU A 329 7.04 -12.49 3.37
N TYR A 330 8.03 -13.17 3.96
CA TYR A 330 8.35 -14.54 3.57
C TYR A 330 7.20 -15.49 3.95
N SER A 331 6.90 -16.46 3.10
CA SER A 331 5.96 -17.54 3.46
C SER A 331 6.67 -18.90 3.55
N PHE A 332 6.39 -19.59 4.66
CA PHE A 332 6.78 -20.98 4.92
C PHE A 332 5.83 -22.00 4.26
N ASP A 333 4.82 -21.56 3.49
CA ASP A 333 3.83 -22.45 2.85
C ASP A 333 4.51 -23.51 1.97
N ALA A 334 4.58 -24.74 2.49
CA ALA A 334 5.05 -25.90 1.74
C ALA A 334 4.21 -26.09 0.46
N PRO A 335 4.79 -26.55 -0.66
CA PRO A 335 4.05 -26.72 -1.89
C PRO A 335 2.94 -27.75 -1.71
N SER A 336 1.69 -27.28 -1.75
CA SER A 336 0.52 -28.13 -1.87
C SER A 336 0.56 -28.83 -3.23
N LEU A 337 1.13 -30.04 -3.24
CA LEU A 337 1.22 -30.90 -4.41
C LEU A 337 -0.18 -31.31 -4.87
N HIS A 338 -0.82 -30.45 -5.65
CA HIS A 338 -2.11 -30.70 -6.27
C HIS A 338 -1.92 -31.69 -7.42
N LEU A 339 -1.74 -32.96 -7.06
CA LEU A 339 -1.72 -34.11 -7.95
C LEU A 339 -3.10 -34.23 -8.62
N GLN A 340 -3.27 -33.54 -9.75
CA GLN A 340 -4.40 -33.74 -10.64
C GLN A 340 -4.26 -35.09 -11.34
N TYR A 341 -4.69 -36.15 -10.65
CA TYR A 341 -4.97 -37.43 -11.29
C TYR A 341 -6.05 -37.19 -12.37
N PRO A 342 -5.75 -37.43 -13.67
CA PRO A 342 -6.72 -37.21 -14.72
C PRO A 342 -7.90 -38.18 -14.55
N PRO A 343 -9.17 -37.71 -14.63
CA PRO A 343 -10.33 -38.56 -14.39
C PRO A 343 -10.45 -39.63 -15.47
N THR A 344 -10.41 -40.90 -15.05
CA THR A 344 -10.55 -42.06 -15.95
C THR A 344 -11.91 -42.06 -16.64
N LYS A 345 -11.95 -41.70 -17.93
CA LYS A 345 -13.16 -41.81 -18.76
C LYS A 345 -13.52 -43.28 -18.93
N ARG A 346 -14.63 -43.71 -18.33
CA ARG A 346 -15.26 -45.01 -18.65
C ARG A 346 -15.73 -44.98 -20.10
N VAL A 347 -15.11 -45.80 -20.96
CA VAL A 347 -15.61 -46.08 -22.31
C VAL A 347 -16.80 -47.03 -22.19
N LYS A 348 -17.89 -46.77 -22.94
CA LYS A 348 -19.00 -47.71 -23.09
C LYS A 348 -18.65 -48.75 -24.16
N VAL A 349 -18.97 -50.00 -23.89
CA VAL A 349 -18.82 -51.11 -24.86
C VAL A 349 -19.96 -51.09 -25.88
N ALA A 350 -19.62 -51.36 -27.13
CA ALA A 350 -20.49 -51.91 -28.17
C ALA A 350 -19.62 -52.70 -29.17
N GLU A 351 -20.07 -53.91 -29.51
CA GLU A 351 -19.45 -54.89 -30.42
C GLU A 351 -20.19 -54.82 -31.79
N ASP A 352 -19.68 -55.27 -32.97
CA ASP A 352 -18.31 -55.56 -33.46
C ASP A 352 -18.26 -55.04 -34.95
N TYR A 353 -17.65 -55.54 -36.03
CA TYR A 353 -16.97 -56.79 -36.43
C TYR A 353 -15.81 -56.52 -37.40
N THR A 354 -14.61 -57.08 -37.11
CA THR A 354 -13.52 -57.40 -38.08
C THR A 354 -12.85 -56.22 -38.83
N LEU A 355 -11.63 -56.31 -39.42
CA LEU A 355 -10.72 -57.45 -39.71
C LEU A 355 -9.24 -56.98 -39.83
N SER A 356 -8.30 -57.83 -39.40
CA SER A 356 -6.87 -57.92 -39.83
C SER A 356 -5.81 -56.85 -39.50
N ASN A 357 -4.66 -57.36 -39.02
CA ASN A 357 -3.25 -56.97 -39.32
C ASN A 357 -2.73 -55.58 -38.85
N ASP A 358 -1.47 -55.41 -38.41
CA ASP A 358 -0.34 -56.34 -38.22
C ASP A 358 0.50 -55.97 -36.96
N ILE A 359 1.38 -56.88 -36.51
CA ILE A 359 2.25 -56.70 -35.32
C ILE A 359 3.69 -56.37 -35.75
N GLN A 360 4.31 -55.35 -35.13
CA GLN A 360 5.77 -55.29 -35.00
C GLN A 360 6.25 -54.62 -33.70
N GLU A 361 7.31 -55.20 -33.15
CA GLU A 361 7.90 -54.90 -31.83
C GLU A 361 8.30 -53.44 -31.59
N VAL A 362 8.11 -52.98 -30.35
CA VAL A 362 8.96 -51.93 -29.75
C VAL A 362 9.47 -52.44 -28.40
N ARG A 363 10.77 -52.30 -28.15
CA ARG A 363 11.46 -52.88 -26.99
C ARG A 363 11.12 -52.13 -25.69
N HIS A 364 11.02 -52.87 -24.59
CA HIS A 364 11.14 -52.29 -23.26
C HIS A 364 12.49 -51.59 -23.08
N ASN A 365 12.47 -50.44 -22.41
CA ASN A 365 13.62 -49.97 -21.64
C ASN A 365 13.13 -49.29 -20.35
N SER A 366 13.91 -49.35 -19.27
CA SER A 366 13.44 -49.03 -17.92
C SER A 366 13.40 -47.52 -17.64
N PHE A 367 12.34 -47.08 -16.95
CA PHE A 367 12.28 -45.73 -16.37
C PHE A 367 13.28 -45.62 -15.20
N SER A 368 14.19 -44.66 -15.28
CA SER A 368 14.98 -44.18 -14.15
C SER A 368 14.38 -42.87 -13.63
N THR A 369 14.23 -42.73 -12.31
CA THR A 369 13.56 -41.61 -11.66
C THR A 369 14.48 -40.40 -11.50
N SER A 370 14.66 -39.62 -12.58
CA SER A 370 15.30 -38.30 -12.48
C SER A 370 14.42 -37.32 -11.70
N LYS A 371 14.92 -36.87 -10.54
CA LYS A 371 14.37 -35.69 -9.86
C LYS A 371 14.64 -34.48 -10.75
N PHE A 372 13.58 -33.85 -11.26
CA PHE A 372 13.68 -32.53 -11.88
C PHE A 372 13.98 -31.48 -10.80
N VAL A 373 15.27 -31.27 -10.53
CA VAL A 373 15.74 -30.04 -9.90
C VAL A 373 15.79 -29.00 -11.00
N GLU A 374 14.74 -28.19 -11.09
CA GLU A 374 14.67 -27.10 -12.07
C GLU A 374 15.69 -26.02 -11.66
N ALA A 375 16.80 -25.95 -12.42
CA ALA A 375 17.94 -25.10 -12.13
C ALA A 375 17.62 -23.63 -12.41
N ASN A 376 16.95 -23.00 -11.44
CA ASN A 376 16.66 -21.57 -11.43
C ASN A 376 17.96 -20.77 -11.39
N ASN A 377 18.48 -20.42 -12.56
CA ASN A 377 19.77 -19.74 -12.76
C ASN A 377 19.69 -18.27 -12.35
N CYS A 378 19.58 -18.03 -11.04
CA CYS A 378 19.47 -16.73 -10.40
C CYS A 378 20.84 -16.04 -10.38
N ASN A 379 20.96 -14.89 -11.02
CA ASN A 379 22.24 -14.15 -11.15
C ASN A 379 22.61 -13.40 -9.85
N THR A 380 22.79 -14.18 -8.79
CA THR A 380 23.05 -13.72 -7.41
C THR A 380 24.50 -13.28 -7.24
N ARG A 381 24.81 -12.04 -7.60
CA ARG A 381 26.03 -11.40 -7.09
C ARG A 381 25.80 -11.03 -5.63
N LYS A 382 26.72 -11.46 -4.76
CA LYS A 382 26.71 -11.15 -3.32
C LYS A 382 26.89 -9.65 -3.09
N VAL A 383 25.83 -8.98 -2.64
CA VAL A 383 25.80 -7.53 -2.40
C VAL A 383 26.08 -7.25 -0.92
N THR A 384 26.88 -6.23 -0.62
CA THR A 384 27.16 -5.78 0.75
C THR A 384 26.60 -4.38 0.98
N PHE A 385 25.83 -4.23 2.06
CA PHE A 385 25.20 -2.97 2.48
C PHE A 385 25.76 -2.53 3.84
N LYS A 386 25.80 -1.22 4.08
CA LYS A 386 26.09 -0.63 5.40
C LYS A 386 24.85 0.12 5.89
N LEU A 387 24.24 -0.35 6.98
CA LEU A 387 22.99 0.12 7.56
C LEU A 387 23.23 0.55 9.02
N PHE A 388 23.17 1.85 9.32
CA PHE A 388 23.54 2.45 10.61
C PHE A 388 24.82 1.84 11.23
N GLY A 389 25.90 1.75 10.44
CA GLY A 389 27.16 1.13 10.84
C GLY A 389 27.25 -0.40 10.64
N THR A 390 26.13 -1.12 10.70
CA THR A 390 26.05 -2.58 10.54
C THR A 390 26.31 -3.00 9.09
N ILE A 391 27.17 -4.00 8.87
CA ILE A 391 27.42 -4.58 7.55
C ILE A 391 26.50 -5.79 7.35
N ILE A 392 25.72 -5.80 6.27
CA ILE A 392 24.83 -6.90 5.88
C ILE A 392 25.20 -7.39 4.48
N GLN A 393 25.21 -8.71 4.28
CA GLN A 393 25.44 -9.34 2.97
C GLN A 393 24.19 -10.09 2.50
N VAL A 394 23.85 -9.96 1.22
CA VAL A 394 22.66 -10.57 0.60
C VAL A 394 23.05 -11.31 -0.69
N GLY A 395 22.51 -12.51 -0.89
CA GLY A 395 22.82 -13.40 -2.02
C GLY A 395 23.95 -14.39 -1.73
N SER A 396 23.96 -15.49 -2.47
CA SER A 396 24.97 -16.56 -2.38
C SER A 396 26.32 -16.16 -2.98
N ASP A 397 27.40 -16.76 -2.47
CA ASP A 397 28.65 -16.87 -3.22
C ASP A 397 28.43 -17.81 -4.41
N VAL A 398 28.62 -17.32 -5.63
CA VAL A 398 28.60 -18.16 -6.84
C VAL A 398 29.94 -18.90 -6.92
N ASP A 399 29.89 -20.22 -6.73
CA ASP A 399 31.06 -21.09 -6.85
C ASP A 399 31.45 -21.24 -8.33
N ASP A 400 32.42 -20.43 -8.77
CA ASP A 400 32.86 -20.28 -10.16
C ASP A 400 33.60 -21.54 -10.71
N SER A 401 33.67 -22.61 -9.91
CA SER A 401 34.36 -23.87 -10.21
C SER A 401 33.70 -24.72 -11.31
N LEU A 402 32.45 -24.43 -11.70
CA LEU A 402 31.73 -25.14 -12.77
C LEU A 402 31.86 -24.50 -14.17
N ALA A 403 32.49 -23.32 -14.29
CA ALA A 403 32.71 -22.66 -15.58
C ALA A 403 33.88 -23.23 -16.42
N LYS A 404 34.46 -24.38 -16.02
CA LYS A 404 35.59 -25.03 -16.70
C LYS A 404 35.45 -26.57 -16.75
N LYS A 405 34.69 -27.06 -17.73
CA LYS A 405 34.86 -28.41 -18.30
C LYS A 405 34.30 -28.49 -19.72
#